data_AF-A0A8H6C960-F1
#
_entry.id   AF-A0A8H6C960-F1
#
_cell.length_a   1.000
_cell.length_b   1.000
_cell.length_c   1.000
_cell.angle_alpha   90.00
_cell.angle_beta   90.00
_cell.angle_gamma   90.00
#
_symmetry.space_group_name_H-M   'P 1'
#
loop_
_entity.id
_entity.type
_entity.pdbx_description
1 polymer ?
#
loop_
_entity_poly.entity_id
_entity_poly.type
_entity_poly.pdbx_seq_one_letter_code
_entity_poly.pdbx_strand_id
1 'polypeptide(L)'
;MTFPSTIPSKFLSAGNELGVVAVGFSGGQCKPGVDAAPTALISAGLLTQLKEDLGYTLHHDDTVHNYSSLIPSSDPDYRNMKNPLAVSAVTKQLSNQVYEHAKYGRLVLTLGGDHSIAIGTIAGTSRAIKERLGREMAVIWVDAHADINTPETSESGNIHGMPVAFLTGLAKEEKADMFGWLGEEKALSLKKLVYIGLRDIDRGEKKILREHGIKAFSMHDIDKHGIGRVMEMALGHIGHDTPIHLSFDVDALDPQWAPSTGTPVRGGLTLREGDYIAECVHETGSLVAMDLVEVNPSLEAVGAADTIRAGCSLFNARPMSISSPLPSKLMDPARLRPHHSSANSQSDDYASDYQSSDDGYDYSIVDDAPEAQPTKAKKFKPAITSQASIEASASKGLEDADHAFTEIMPHIWQRHAGGRRAKIPEVDLDLEKGVSGGAATDEKNHRRRPQR
;
A
#
# COMPACT_ATOMS: atom_id res chain seq x y z
N MET A 1 -3.36 19.35 23.13
CA MET A 1 -4.56 18.61 22.71
C MET A 1 -4.93 19.12 21.33
N THR A 2 -4.59 18.36 20.31
CA THR A 2 -4.94 18.66 18.92
C THR A 2 -6.36 18.14 18.65
N PHE A 3 -7.20 18.98 18.07
CA PHE A 3 -8.59 18.65 17.75
C PHE A 3 -8.67 17.71 16.52
N PRO A 4 -9.73 16.90 16.37
CA PRO A 4 -9.95 16.06 15.20
C PRO A 4 -9.98 16.87 13.90
N SER A 5 -9.74 16.21 12.76
CA SER A 5 -9.80 16.81 11.41
C SER A 5 -11.00 17.76 11.28
N THR A 6 -10.77 18.98 10.78
CA THR A 6 -11.83 19.97 10.54
C THR A 6 -12.66 19.67 9.29
N ILE A 7 -12.28 18.63 8.53
CA ILE A 7 -12.95 18.24 7.29
C ILE A 7 -14.03 17.21 7.62
N PRO A 8 -15.33 17.57 7.54
CA PRO A 8 -16.41 16.63 7.82
C PRO A 8 -16.48 15.57 6.71
N SER A 9 -16.63 14.31 7.12
CA SER A 9 -16.89 13.23 6.16
C SER A 9 -18.29 13.37 5.55
N LYS A 10 -18.40 13.10 4.25
CA LYS A 10 -19.66 13.06 3.50
C LYS A 10 -20.38 11.72 3.63
N PHE A 11 -19.67 10.63 3.96
CA PHE A 11 -20.17 9.25 3.84
C PHE A 11 -20.00 8.40 5.11
N LEU A 12 -19.27 8.89 6.11
CA LEU A 12 -19.09 8.22 7.39
C LEU A 12 -20.07 8.78 8.43
N SER A 13 -20.88 7.91 9.03
CA SER A 13 -21.77 8.28 10.15
C SER A 13 -21.03 8.37 11.49
N ALA A 14 -19.86 7.75 11.59
CA ALA A 14 -18.97 7.78 12.75
C ALA A 14 -17.59 8.32 12.33
N GLY A 15 -17.54 9.57 11.87
CA GLY A 15 -16.37 10.17 11.21
C GLY A 15 -15.10 10.31 12.07
N ASN A 16 -15.19 10.14 13.39
CA ASN A 16 -14.07 10.11 14.32
C ASN A 16 -13.70 8.69 14.82
N GLU A 17 -14.42 7.66 14.37
CA GLU A 17 -14.11 6.27 14.66
C GLU A 17 -13.31 5.65 13.51
N LEU A 18 -12.24 4.94 13.85
CA LEU A 18 -11.38 4.23 12.91
C LEU A 18 -11.41 2.74 13.22
N GLY A 19 -11.98 1.93 12.32
CA GLY A 19 -11.82 0.49 12.34
C GLY A 19 -10.44 0.13 11.82
N VAL A 20 -9.70 -0.72 12.54
CA VAL A 20 -8.36 -1.16 12.12
C VAL A 20 -8.38 -2.68 11.99
N VAL A 21 -7.98 -3.18 10.82
CA VAL A 21 -7.77 -4.61 10.57
C VAL A 21 -6.31 -4.84 10.20
N ALA A 22 -5.58 -5.54 11.06
CA ALA A 22 -4.18 -5.89 10.83
C ALA A 22 -4.08 -7.29 10.20
N VAL A 23 -3.57 -7.37 8.97
CA VAL A 23 -3.66 -8.54 8.10
C VAL A 23 -2.26 -9.06 7.79
N GLY A 24 -1.79 -10.04 8.58
CA GLY A 24 -0.50 -10.70 8.38
C GLY A 24 -0.60 -11.80 7.32
N PHE A 25 -0.70 -11.43 6.04
CA PHE A 25 -0.89 -12.38 4.95
C PHE A 25 0.09 -12.16 3.78
N SER A 26 0.72 -13.24 3.32
CA SER A 26 1.69 -13.23 2.22
C SER A 26 1.39 -14.29 1.15
N GLY A 27 0.20 -14.89 1.15
CA GLY A 27 -0.12 -16.06 0.32
C GLY A 27 -0.36 -15.76 -1.16
N GLY A 28 -0.56 -14.49 -1.53
CA GLY A 28 -0.77 -14.04 -2.91
C GLY A 28 0.50 -13.95 -3.75
N GLN A 29 1.68 -14.11 -3.13
CA GLN A 29 2.98 -14.01 -3.78
C GLN A 29 4.01 -14.98 -3.16
N CYS A 30 5.27 -14.94 -3.62
CA CYS A 30 6.27 -15.96 -3.30
C CYS A 30 7.35 -15.56 -2.29
N LYS A 31 7.47 -14.27 -1.95
CA LYS A 31 8.46 -13.74 -0.99
C LYS A 31 7.86 -13.68 0.41
N PRO A 32 8.47 -14.31 1.42
CA PRO A 32 8.00 -14.15 2.80
C PRO A 32 8.22 -12.70 3.29
N GLY A 33 7.54 -12.32 4.38
CA GLY A 33 7.90 -11.15 5.18
C GLY A 33 6.88 -10.01 5.17
N VAL A 34 6.08 -9.86 4.12
CA VAL A 34 4.97 -8.87 4.11
C VAL A 34 3.92 -9.17 5.18
N ASP A 35 3.78 -10.43 5.59
CA ASP A 35 2.94 -10.85 6.72
C ASP A 35 3.40 -10.26 8.07
N ALA A 36 4.67 -9.84 8.20
CA ALA A 36 5.18 -9.17 9.39
C ALA A 36 4.91 -7.66 9.42
N ALA A 37 4.46 -7.07 8.30
CA ALA A 37 4.28 -5.63 8.15
C ALA A 37 3.30 -5.00 9.15
N PRO A 38 2.12 -5.58 9.45
CA PRO A 38 1.20 -4.96 10.39
C PRO A 38 1.84 -4.83 11.77
N THR A 39 2.55 -5.87 12.23
CA THR A 39 3.30 -5.84 13.50
C THR A 39 4.34 -4.73 13.51
N ALA A 40 5.11 -4.59 12.42
CA ALA A 40 6.16 -3.58 12.31
C ALA A 40 5.60 -2.15 12.30
N LEU A 41 4.52 -1.88 11.55
CA LEU A 41 3.85 -0.58 11.49
C LEU A 41 3.24 -0.19 12.84
N ILE A 42 2.57 -1.13 13.51
CA ILE A 42 2.01 -0.91 14.86
C ILE A 42 3.15 -0.62 15.85
N SER A 43 4.23 -1.42 15.81
CA SER A 43 5.39 -1.25 16.70
C SER A 43 6.14 0.07 16.47
N ALA A 44 6.09 0.60 15.25
CA ALA A 44 6.63 1.92 14.91
C ALA A 44 5.77 3.08 15.42
N GLY A 45 4.63 2.79 16.07
CA GLY A 45 3.79 3.79 16.74
C GLY A 45 2.62 4.30 15.89
N LEU A 46 2.29 3.67 14.76
CA LEU A 46 1.22 4.13 13.87
C LEU A 46 -0.13 4.30 14.61
N LEU A 47 -0.56 3.28 15.37
CA LEU A 47 -1.83 3.36 16.10
C LEU A 47 -1.81 4.41 17.21
N THR A 48 -0.67 4.55 17.90
CA THR A 48 -0.48 5.59 18.91
C THR A 48 -0.64 6.98 18.28
N GLN A 49 0.00 7.21 17.13
CA GLN A 49 -0.11 8.46 16.38
C GLN A 49 -1.56 8.75 15.93
N LEU A 50 -2.26 7.77 15.36
CA LEU A 50 -3.65 7.92 14.94
C LEU A 50 -4.58 8.29 16.12
N LYS A 51 -4.32 7.72 17.30
CA LYS A 51 -5.10 7.99 18.51
C LYS A 51 -4.75 9.31 19.18
N GLU A 52 -3.46 9.55 19.44
CA GLU A 52 -2.98 10.65 20.27
C GLU A 52 -2.83 11.96 19.48
N ASP A 53 -2.30 11.88 18.26
CA ASP A 53 -2.03 13.06 17.45
C ASP A 53 -3.27 13.47 16.64
N LEU A 54 -3.93 12.49 16.01
CA LEU A 54 -5.09 12.71 15.13
C LEU A 54 -6.45 12.63 15.84
N GLY A 55 -6.51 12.02 17.02
CA GLY A 55 -7.71 12.00 17.87
C GLY A 55 -8.77 10.98 17.44
N TYR A 56 -8.42 9.94 16.71
CA TYR A 56 -9.36 8.87 16.35
C TYR A 56 -9.68 7.97 17.55
N THR A 57 -10.95 7.58 17.66
CA THR A 57 -11.36 6.44 18.50
C THR A 57 -11.09 5.16 17.72
N LEU A 58 -10.07 4.40 18.14
CA LEU A 58 -9.67 3.17 17.46
C LEU A 58 -10.57 2.00 17.86
N HIS A 59 -11.05 1.28 16.84
CA HIS A 59 -11.68 -0.03 16.94
C HIS A 59 -10.74 -1.06 16.34
N HIS A 60 -9.80 -1.51 17.15
CA HIS A 60 -8.82 -2.55 16.86
C HIS A 60 -9.03 -3.68 17.88
N ASP A 61 -8.93 -4.93 17.46
CA ASP A 61 -9.09 -6.09 18.35
C ASP A 61 -7.75 -6.57 18.95
N ASP A 62 -6.72 -5.73 18.86
CA ASP A 62 -5.36 -5.97 19.36
C ASP A 62 -4.71 -7.25 18.80
N THR A 63 -5.16 -7.66 17.61
CA THR A 63 -4.70 -8.88 16.95
C THR A 63 -4.14 -8.58 15.56
N VAL A 64 -2.98 -9.15 15.25
CA VAL A 64 -2.52 -9.30 13.86
C VAL A 64 -3.04 -10.64 13.35
N HIS A 65 -3.94 -10.60 12.38
CA HIS A 65 -4.58 -11.80 11.84
C HIS A 65 -3.66 -12.48 10.82
N ASN A 66 -3.10 -13.63 11.20
CA ASN A 66 -2.26 -14.45 10.31
C ASN A 66 -3.04 -15.51 9.51
N TYR A 67 -4.33 -15.67 9.81
CA TYR A 67 -5.27 -16.59 9.16
C TYR A 67 -4.80 -18.05 9.01
N SER A 68 -3.84 -18.51 9.81
CA SER A 68 -3.21 -19.82 9.63
C SER A 68 -4.19 -20.99 9.68
N SER A 69 -5.33 -20.84 10.38
CA SER A 69 -6.39 -21.86 10.42
C SER A 69 -7.22 -21.98 9.14
N LEU A 70 -7.14 -20.99 8.24
CA LEU A 70 -7.85 -20.99 6.95
C LEU A 70 -6.99 -21.53 5.80
N ILE A 71 -5.68 -21.63 6.00
CA ILE A 71 -4.75 -22.10 4.98
C ILE A 71 -4.87 -23.63 4.89
N PRO A 72 -5.25 -24.18 3.73
CA PRO A 72 -5.37 -25.63 3.56
C PRO A 72 -3.99 -26.29 3.60
N SER A 73 -3.95 -27.57 3.99
CA SER A 73 -2.71 -28.36 3.96
C SER A 73 -2.19 -28.65 2.55
N SER A 74 -3.06 -28.53 1.54
CA SER A 74 -2.74 -28.70 0.12
C SER A 74 -3.53 -27.68 -0.68
N ASP A 75 -2.83 -26.89 -1.49
CA ASP A 75 -3.40 -25.85 -2.35
C ASP A 75 -2.79 -25.95 -3.75
N PRO A 76 -3.24 -26.92 -4.57
CA PRO A 76 -2.67 -27.10 -5.90
C PRO A 76 -3.02 -25.91 -6.79
N ASP A 77 -2.06 -25.51 -7.64
CA ASP A 77 -2.28 -24.47 -8.63
C ASP A 77 -3.53 -24.76 -9.47
N TYR A 78 -4.31 -23.71 -9.73
CA TYR A 78 -5.55 -23.83 -10.51
C TYR A 78 -5.70 -22.64 -11.45
N ARG A 79 -5.93 -22.91 -12.73
CA ARG A 79 -5.99 -21.89 -13.79
C ARG A 79 -4.80 -20.92 -13.72
N ASN A 80 -3.59 -21.45 -13.53
CA ASN A 80 -2.35 -20.68 -13.38
C ASN A 80 -2.27 -19.82 -12.08
N MET A 81 -3.27 -19.85 -11.21
CA MET A 81 -3.16 -19.21 -9.89
C MET A 81 -2.41 -20.10 -8.90
N LYS A 82 -1.50 -19.50 -8.14
CA LYS A 82 -0.83 -20.10 -6.99
C LYS A 82 -1.59 -19.80 -5.69
N ASN A 83 -1.68 -20.79 -4.81
CA ASN A 83 -2.42 -20.73 -3.55
C ASN A 83 -3.88 -20.21 -3.64
N PRO A 84 -4.67 -20.61 -4.65
CA PRO A 84 -5.99 -20.02 -4.88
C PRO A 84 -7.00 -20.30 -3.76
N LEU A 85 -6.93 -21.45 -3.09
CA LEU A 85 -7.84 -21.78 -1.98
C LEU A 85 -7.51 -20.95 -0.74
N ALA A 86 -6.23 -20.80 -0.40
CA ALA A 86 -5.77 -20.00 0.73
C ALA A 86 -6.15 -18.53 0.55
N VAL A 87 -5.81 -17.92 -0.60
CA VAL A 87 -6.11 -16.51 -0.87
C VAL A 87 -7.62 -16.27 -0.87
N SER A 88 -8.41 -17.17 -1.50
CA SER A 88 -9.87 -17.09 -1.48
C SER A 88 -10.46 -17.15 -0.06
N ALA A 89 -9.99 -18.09 0.77
CA ALA A 89 -10.49 -18.24 2.15
C ALA A 89 -10.14 -17.03 3.02
N VAL A 90 -8.91 -16.52 2.92
CA VAL A 90 -8.44 -15.34 3.68
C VAL A 90 -9.18 -14.09 3.26
N THR A 91 -9.27 -13.81 1.95
CA THR A 91 -9.94 -12.61 1.43
C THR A 91 -11.44 -12.62 1.74
N LYS A 92 -12.09 -13.79 1.76
CA LYS A 92 -13.48 -13.93 2.22
C LYS A 92 -13.64 -13.56 3.70
N GLN A 93 -12.75 -14.06 4.55
CA GLN A 93 -12.78 -13.73 5.99
C GLN A 93 -12.50 -12.25 6.22
N LEU A 94 -11.50 -11.70 5.54
CA LEU A 94 -11.14 -10.29 5.60
C LEU A 94 -12.30 -9.39 5.13
N SER A 95 -13.00 -9.77 4.06
CA SER A 95 -14.20 -9.06 3.60
C SER A 95 -15.25 -8.91 4.70
N ASN A 96 -15.45 -9.96 5.52
CA ASN A 96 -16.35 -9.88 6.65
C ASN A 96 -15.82 -8.98 7.76
N GLN A 97 -14.53 -9.05 8.10
CA GLN A 97 -13.92 -8.18 9.12
C GLN A 97 -14.03 -6.70 8.74
N VAL A 98 -13.67 -6.35 7.51
CA VAL A 98 -13.78 -4.97 7.00
C VAL A 98 -15.24 -4.51 6.98
N TYR A 99 -16.15 -5.36 6.51
CA TYR A 99 -17.58 -5.05 6.52
C TYR A 99 -18.11 -4.76 7.94
N GLU A 100 -17.67 -5.50 8.95
CA GLU A 100 -18.10 -5.29 10.35
C GLU A 100 -17.70 -3.91 10.89
N HIS A 101 -16.66 -3.27 10.35
CA HIS A 101 -16.35 -1.87 10.66
C HIS A 101 -17.12 -0.90 9.76
N ALA A 102 -17.09 -1.12 8.44
CA ALA A 102 -17.66 -0.23 7.45
C ALA A 102 -19.20 -0.09 7.58
N LYS A 103 -19.90 -1.14 8.02
CA LYS A 103 -21.36 -1.12 8.21
C LYS A 103 -21.83 -0.18 9.33
N TYR A 104 -20.95 0.21 10.26
CA TYR A 104 -21.25 1.20 11.29
C TYR A 104 -20.84 2.63 10.88
N GLY A 105 -20.25 2.79 9.70
CA GLY A 105 -19.80 4.09 9.21
C GLY A 105 -18.56 4.64 9.86
N ARG A 106 -17.68 3.74 10.24
CA ARG A 106 -16.29 4.02 10.58
C ARG A 106 -15.46 4.16 9.30
N LEU A 107 -14.43 4.99 9.35
CA LEU A 107 -13.31 4.86 8.40
C LEU A 107 -12.66 3.49 8.67
N VAL A 108 -12.28 2.75 7.62
CA VAL A 108 -11.57 1.48 7.78
C VAL A 108 -10.13 1.62 7.33
N LEU A 109 -9.20 1.21 8.18
CA LEU A 109 -7.78 1.11 7.91
C LEU A 109 -7.37 -0.36 7.89
N THR A 110 -6.90 -0.85 6.75
CA THR A 110 -6.28 -2.16 6.64
C THR A 110 -4.76 -2.00 6.62
N LEU A 111 -4.07 -2.60 7.59
CA LEU A 111 -2.62 -2.74 7.57
C LEU A 111 -2.33 -4.12 6.99
N GLY A 112 -1.84 -4.14 5.75
CA GLY A 112 -1.75 -5.34 4.94
C GLY A 112 -0.42 -6.06 5.00
N GLY A 113 -0.43 -7.26 4.42
CA GLY A 113 0.73 -7.87 3.81
C GLY A 113 0.66 -7.67 2.29
N ASP A 114 0.56 -8.73 1.50
CA ASP A 114 0.54 -8.58 0.03
C ASP A 114 -0.75 -7.94 -0.53
N HIS A 115 -0.71 -7.45 -1.77
CA HIS A 115 -1.82 -6.72 -2.38
C HIS A 115 -3.05 -7.59 -2.73
N SER A 116 -2.96 -8.93 -2.63
CA SER A 116 -4.13 -9.80 -2.87
C SER A 116 -5.25 -9.57 -1.85
N ILE A 117 -4.91 -9.04 -0.67
CA ILE A 117 -5.88 -8.73 0.38
C ILE A 117 -6.92 -7.70 -0.06
N ALA A 118 -6.61 -6.88 -1.08
CA ALA A 118 -7.52 -5.90 -1.65
C ALA A 118 -8.84 -6.52 -2.15
N ILE A 119 -8.82 -7.81 -2.55
CA ILE A 119 -10.04 -8.58 -2.87
C ILE A 119 -11.01 -8.56 -1.69
N GLY A 120 -10.49 -8.77 -0.48
CA GLY A 120 -11.28 -8.77 0.74
C GLY A 120 -11.70 -7.36 1.16
N THR A 121 -10.75 -6.43 1.22
CA THR A 121 -10.98 -5.06 1.73
C THR A 121 -11.99 -4.30 0.88
N ILE A 122 -11.84 -4.35 -0.45
CA ILE A 122 -12.73 -3.65 -1.39
C ILE A 122 -14.10 -4.33 -1.43
N ALA A 123 -14.17 -5.67 -1.43
CA ALA A 123 -15.47 -6.37 -1.41
C ALA A 123 -16.27 -6.06 -0.12
N GLY A 124 -15.60 -6.08 1.04
CA GLY A 124 -16.24 -5.76 2.33
C GLY A 124 -16.73 -4.32 2.42
N THR A 125 -15.89 -3.38 1.98
CA THR A 125 -16.23 -1.94 1.96
C THR A 125 -17.36 -1.66 0.98
N SER A 126 -17.28 -2.19 -0.24
CA SER A 126 -18.29 -2.01 -1.28
C SER A 126 -19.67 -2.48 -0.81
N ARG A 127 -19.74 -3.68 -0.21
CA ARG A 127 -20.98 -4.22 0.38
C ARG A 127 -21.58 -3.26 1.41
N ALA A 128 -20.79 -2.82 2.39
CA ALA A 128 -21.27 -1.92 3.44
C ALA A 128 -21.73 -0.56 2.91
N ILE A 129 -21.00 0.02 1.96
CA ILE A 129 -21.35 1.31 1.34
C ILE A 129 -22.64 1.20 0.52
N LYS A 130 -22.81 0.13 -0.25
CA LYS A 130 -24.03 -0.12 -1.00
C LYS A 130 -25.23 -0.28 -0.07
N GLU A 131 -25.11 -1.06 1.01
CA GLU A 131 -26.20 -1.28 1.96
C GLU A 131 -26.59 0.00 2.72
N ARG A 132 -25.61 0.81 3.14
CA ARG A 132 -25.88 2.03 3.92
C ARG A 132 -26.34 3.20 3.07
N LEU A 133 -25.78 3.35 1.87
CA LEU A 133 -25.88 4.58 1.07
C LEU A 133 -26.54 4.36 -0.30
N GLY A 134 -26.70 3.11 -0.75
CA GLY A 134 -27.20 2.81 -2.10
C GLY A 134 -26.27 3.31 -3.21
N ARG A 135 -24.97 3.41 -2.94
CA ARG A 135 -23.97 4.00 -3.83
C ARG A 135 -22.86 3.01 -4.17
N GLU A 136 -22.29 3.17 -5.36
CA GLU A 136 -20.98 2.61 -5.69
C GLU A 136 -19.88 3.47 -5.06
N MET A 137 -18.75 2.84 -4.74
CA MET A 137 -17.53 3.54 -4.36
C MET A 137 -16.54 3.61 -5.52
N ALA A 138 -15.61 4.56 -5.43
CA ALA A 138 -14.43 4.61 -6.28
C ALA A 138 -13.20 4.06 -5.56
N VAL A 139 -12.29 3.49 -6.35
CA VAL A 139 -10.98 3.04 -5.90
C VAL A 139 -9.93 3.90 -6.57
N ILE A 140 -9.08 4.53 -5.75
CA ILE A 140 -7.82 5.11 -6.19
C ILE A 140 -6.76 4.07 -5.85
N TRP A 141 -6.14 3.51 -6.88
CA TRP A 141 -5.11 2.49 -6.79
C TRP A 141 -3.75 3.15 -7.00
N VAL A 142 -2.97 3.30 -5.93
CA VAL A 142 -1.66 3.96 -5.95
C VAL A 142 -0.59 2.89 -5.89
N ASP A 143 0.09 2.67 -7.01
CA ASP A 143 0.89 1.45 -7.22
C ASP A 143 1.88 1.63 -8.40
N ALA A 144 2.99 0.89 -8.39
CA ALA A 144 3.84 0.74 -9.56
C ALA A 144 3.21 -0.16 -10.64
N HIS A 145 2.35 -1.09 -10.24
CA HIS A 145 1.71 -2.15 -11.00
C HIS A 145 0.20 -1.93 -11.15
N ALA A 146 -0.44 -2.59 -12.11
CA ALA A 146 -1.87 -2.44 -12.35
C ALA A 146 -2.71 -3.48 -11.59
N ASP A 147 -2.13 -4.60 -11.18
CA ASP A 147 -2.76 -5.65 -10.39
C ASP A 147 -4.10 -6.13 -10.97
N ILE A 148 -4.15 -6.14 -12.31
CA ILE A 148 -5.36 -6.42 -13.10
C ILE A 148 -5.15 -7.59 -14.07
N ASN A 149 -4.09 -8.37 -13.88
CA ASN A 149 -3.96 -9.62 -14.60
C ASN A 149 -5.15 -10.54 -14.28
N THR A 150 -5.64 -11.25 -15.28
CA THR A 150 -6.48 -12.42 -15.05
C THR A 150 -5.60 -13.65 -14.83
N PRO A 151 -6.15 -14.76 -14.29
CA PRO A 151 -5.41 -16.01 -14.20
C PRO A 151 -4.76 -16.43 -15.53
N GLU A 152 -5.42 -16.15 -16.66
CA GLU A 152 -4.96 -16.46 -18.01
C GLU A 152 -3.89 -15.50 -18.57
N THR A 153 -3.82 -14.26 -18.08
CA THR A 153 -2.85 -13.27 -18.59
C THR A 153 -1.58 -13.18 -17.75
N SER A 154 -1.64 -13.58 -16.48
CA SER A 154 -0.49 -13.51 -15.57
C SER A 154 0.65 -14.43 -16.01
N GLU A 155 1.87 -13.88 -16.09
CA GLU A 155 3.07 -14.67 -16.37
C GLU A 155 3.58 -15.42 -15.11
N SER A 156 3.26 -14.93 -13.92
CA SER A 156 3.77 -15.46 -12.64
C SER A 156 2.82 -16.41 -11.93
N GLY A 157 1.51 -16.23 -12.15
CA GLY A 157 0.47 -16.92 -11.41
C GLY A 157 0.24 -16.42 -9.97
N ASN A 158 0.95 -15.37 -9.56
CA ASN A 158 0.80 -14.79 -8.23
C ASN A 158 -0.48 -13.93 -8.18
N ILE A 159 -1.36 -14.22 -7.21
CA ILE A 159 -2.68 -13.58 -7.09
C ILE A 159 -2.59 -12.11 -6.64
N HIS A 160 -1.48 -11.68 -6.02
CA HIS A 160 -1.30 -10.26 -5.67
C HIS A 160 -1.33 -9.33 -6.89
N GLY A 161 -0.99 -9.83 -8.09
CA GLY A 161 -1.13 -9.08 -9.35
C GLY A 161 -2.48 -9.24 -10.06
N MET A 162 -3.49 -9.84 -9.41
CA MET A 162 -4.83 -10.10 -9.96
C MET A 162 -6.02 -9.48 -9.20
N PRO A 163 -5.91 -8.78 -8.05
CA PRO A 163 -7.05 -8.42 -7.21
C PRO A 163 -8.10 -7.61 -7.96
N VAL A 164 -7.69 -6.65 -8.79
CA VAL A 164 -8.61 -5.79 -9.54
C VAL A 164 -9.40 -6.58 -10.56
N ALA A 165 -8.80 -7.60 -11.18
CA ALA A 165 -9.50 -8.44 -12.16
C ALA A 165 -10.68 -9.20 -11.52
N PHE A 166 -10.51 -9.71 -10.30
CA PHE A 166 -11.59 -10.37 -9.55
C PHE A 166 -12.67 -9.38 -9.13
N LEU A 167 -12.28 -8.24 -8.55
CA LEU A 167 -13.21 -7.22 -8.04
C LEU A 167 -14.10 -6.59 -9.13
N THR A 168 -13.59 -6.53 -10.36
CA THR A 168 -14.28 -5.95 -11.53
C THR A 168 -15.01 -7.00 -12.38
N GLY A 169 -14.86 -8.28 -12.04
CA GLY A 169 -15.43 -9.42 -12.76
C GLY A 169 -14.78 -9.69 -14.13
N LEU A 170 -13.56 -9.20 -14.37
CA LEU A 170 -12.72 -9.58 -15.52
C LEU A 170 -12.17 -10.99 -15.35
N ALA A 171 -11.82 -11.37 -14.12
CA ALA A 171 -11.61 -12.74 -13.70
C ALA A 171 -12.85 -13.22 -12.94
N LYS A 172 -13.34 -14.42 -13.25
CA LYS A 172 -14.49 -15.05 -12.60
C LYS A 172 -14.18 -16.49 -12.26
N GLU A 173 -14.73 -16.96 -11.15
CA GLU A 173 -14.73 -18.37 -10.75
C GLU A 173 -16.03 -18.68 -10.02
N GLU A 174 -16.61 -19.85 -10.25
CA GLU A 174 -17.92 -20.23 -9.69
C GLU A 174 -17.77 -21.08 -8.42
N LYS A 175 -16.60 -21.68 -8.22
CA LYS A 175 -16.31 -22.48 -7.03
C LYS A 175 -16.34 -21.62 -5.77
N ALA A 176 -17.24 -21.92 -4.84
CA ALA A 176 -17.47 -21.12 -3.64
C ALA A 176 -16.25 -21.04 -2.70
N ASP A 177 -15.38 -22.05 -2.72
CA ASP A 177 -14.11 -22.12 -1.99
C ASP A 177 -12.95 -21.41 -2.74
N MET A 178 -13.18 -20.99 -3.98
CA MET A 178 -12.18 -20.34 -4.84
C MET A 178 -12.79 -19.12 -5.53
N PHE A 179 -12.88 -18.00 -4.83
CA PHE A 179 -13.40 -16.71 -5.31
C PHE A 179 -14.87 -16.66 -5.74
N GLY A 180 -15.57 -17.79 -5.88
CA GLY A 180 -17.01 -17.81 -6.17
C GLY A 180 -17.88 -17.18 -5.09
N TRP A 181 -17.32 -16.94 -3.89
CA TRP A 181 -18.00 -16.16 -2.85
C TRP A 181 -18.19 -14.67 -3.19
N LEU A 182 -17.46 -14.13 -4.17
CA LEU A 182 -17.67 -12.77 -4.69
C LEU A 182 -19.03 -12.63 -5.40
N GLY A 183 -19.57 -13.73 -5.93
CA GLY A 183 -20.84 -13.77 -6.65
C GLY A 183 -20.79 -13.06 -8.00
N GLU A 184 -21.97 -12.80 -8.58
CA GLU A 184 -22.09 -12.15 -9.89
C GLU A 184 -21.98 -10.62 -9.84
N GLU A 185 -22.30 -10.02 -8.69
CA GLU A 185 -22.25 -8.58 -8.54
C GLU A 185 -20.80 -8.10 -8.39
N LYS A 186 -20.40 -7.16 -9.24
CA LYS A 186 -19.04 -6.59 -9.19
C LYS A 186 -18.88 -5.73 -7.94
N ALA A 187 -17.83 -5.99 -7.18
CA ALA A 187 -17.45 -5.14 -6.05
C ALA A 187 -16.92 -3.77 -6.51
N LEU A 188 -16.34 -3.70 -7.72
CA LEU A 188 -15.75 -2.50 -8.29
C LEU A 188 -16.16 -2.29 -9.76
N SER A 189 -16.65 -1.09 -10.06
CA SER A 189 -16.89 -0.65 -11.44
C SER A 189 -15.60 -0.13 -12.07
N LEU A 190 -15.29 -0.54 -13.30
CA LEU A 190 -14.13 -0.03 -14.06
C LEU A 190 -14.18 1.49 -14.31
N LYS A 191 -15.37 2.09 -14.30
CA LYS A 191 -15.56 3.55 -14.42
C LYS A 191 -15.28 4.30 -13.12
N LYS A 192 -15.13 3.57 -12.02
CA LYS A 192 -14.88 4.07 -10.67
C LYS A 192 -13.49 3.65 -10.18
N LEU A 193 -12.61 3.27 -11.10
CA LEU A 193 -11.22 2.91 -10.82
C LEU A 193 -10.30 3.93 -11.49
N VAL A 194 -9.31 4.42 -10.74
CA VAL A 194 -8.23 5.23 -11.27
C VAL A 194 -6.89 4.79 -10.69
N TYR A 195 -5.90 4.61 -11.57
CA TYR A 195 -4.53 4.29 -11.18
C TYR A 195 -3.64 5.52 -11.14
N ILE A 196 -2.70 5.55 -10.18
CA ILE A 196 -1.68 6.59 -10.04
C ILE A 196 -0.34 5.92 -9.73
N GLY A 197 0.71 6.25 -10.49
CA GLY A 197 2.08 5.79 -10.24
C GLY A 197 2.57 4.64 -11.13
N LEU A 198 1.73 4.19 -12.08
CA LEU A 198 2.03 3.01 -12.89
C LEU A 198 3.33 3.18 -13.68
N ARG A 199 4.18 2.16 -13.66
CA ARG A 199 5.45 2.15 -14.40
C ARG A 199 5.98 0.76 -14.73
N ASP A 200 5.48 -0.30 -14.10
CA ASP A 200 5.76 -1.67 -14.49
C ASP A 200 4.44 -2.40 -14.73
N ILE A 201 4.10 -2.58 -16.00
CA ILE A 201 2.79 -3.11 -16.40
C ILE A 201 3.00 -4.17 -17.48
N ASP A 202 2.37 -5.32 -17.29
CA ASP A 202 2.42 -6.43 -18.23
C ASP A 202 1.71 -6.07 -19.55
N ARG A 203 2.00 -6.84 -20.60
CA ARG A 203 1.32 -6.69 -21.90
C ARG A 203 -0.19 -6.94 -21.78
N GLY A 204 -0.58 -7.94 -20.98
CA GLY A 204 -1.98 -8.29 -20.73
C GLY A 204 -2.73 -7.15 -20.04
N GLU A 205 -2.15 -6.60 -18.99
CA GLU A 205 -2.71 -5.47 -18.25
C GLU A 205 -2.82 -4.20 -19.11
N LYS A 206 -1.77 -3.86 -19.88
CA LYS A 206 -1.82 -2.74 -20.85
C LYS A 206 -2.97 -2.89 -21.85
N LYS A 207 -3.24 -4.11 -22.30
CA LYS A 207 -4.37 -4.41 -23.19
C LYS A 207 -5.70 -4.19 -22.46
N ILE A 208 -5.87 -4.73 -21.26
CA ILE A 208 -7.08 -4.57 -20.44
C ILE A 208 -7.38 -3.08 -20.18
N LEU A 209 -6.38 -2.31 -19.76
CA LEU A 209 -6.50 -0.87 -19.49
C LEU A 209 -7.00 -0.11 -20.73
N ARG A 210 -6.46 -0.40 -21.91
CA ARG A 210 -6.85 0.25 -23.18
C ARG A 210 -8.23 -0.17 -23.64
N GLU A 211 -8.53 -1.47 -23.65
CA GLU A 211 -9.80 -2.00 -24.13
C GLU A 211 -11.00 -1.51 -23.31
N HIS A 212 -10.81 -1.37 -21.99
CA HIS A 212 -11.86 -0.92 -21.09
C HIS A 212 -11.84 0.58 -20.81
N GLY A 213 -10.87 1.32 -21.37
CA GLY A 213 -10.73 2.76 -21.17
C GLY A 213 -10.54 3.16 -19.71
N ILE A 214 -9.82 2.34 -18.94
CA ILE A 214 -9.60 2.55 -17.50
C ILE A 214 -8.68 3.76 -17.32
N LYS A 215 -9.03 4.67 -16.41
CA LYS A 215 -8.21 5.86 -16.15
C LYS A 215 -6.93 5.45 -15.41
N ALA A 216 -5.79 5.75 -16.00
CA ALA A 216 -4.49 5.48 -15.39
C ALA A 216 -3.55 6.66 -15.62
N PHE A 217 -2.79 7.01 -14.60
CA PHE A 217 -1.71 7.99 -14.64
C PHE A 217 -0.40 7.28 -14.33
N SER A 218 0.43 7.14 -15.35
CA SER A 218 1.77 6.61 -15.22
C SER A 218 2.72 7.64 -14.62
N MET A 219 3.93 7.21 -14.27
CA MET A 219 4.99 8.16 -13.89
C MET A 219 5.31 9.18 -14.99
N HIS A 220 5.12 8.84 -16.28
CA HIS A 220 5.25 9.80 -17.36
C HIS A 220 4.20 10.92 -17.29
N ASP A 221 2.97 10.60 -16.89
CA ASP A 221 1.91 11.59 -16.72
C ASP A 221 2.20 12.50 -15.53
N ILE A 222 2.78 11.93 -14.45
CA ILE A 222 3.20 12.67 -13.26
C ILE A 222 4.38 13.60 -13.59
N ASP A 223 5.39 13.13 -14.31
CA ASP A 223 6.52 13.96 -14.78
C ASP A 223 6.03 15.15 -15.63
N LYS A 224 5.03 14.90 -16.48
CA LYS A 224 4.53 15.89 -17.43
C LYS A 224 3.61 16.94 -16.78
N HIS A 225 2.77 16.51 -15.83
CA HIS A 225 1.70 17.35 -15.29
C HIS A 225 1.92 17.78 -13.84
N GLY A 226 2.81 17.09 -13.11
CA GLY A 226 2.97 17.20 -11.67
C GLY A 226 1.82 16.51 -10.91
N ILE A 227 2.11 16.03 -9.70
CA ILE A 227 1.13 15.27 -8.89
C ILE A 227 -0.16 16.04 -8.61
N GLY A 228 -0.06 17.37 -8.42
CA GLY A 228 -1.21 18.25 -8.18
C GLY A 228 -2.26 18.15 -9.28
N ARG A 229 -1.82 18.31 -10.54
CA ARG A 229 -2.72 18.25 -11.69
C ARG A 229 -3.24 16.83 -11.92
N VAL A 230 -2.43 15.81 -11.66
CA VAL A 230 -2.86 14.41 -11.73
C VAL A 230 -4.00 14.13 -10.74
N MET A 231 -3.88 14.60 -9.49
CA MET A 231 -4.94 14.46 -8.49
C MET A 231 -6.22 15.20 -8.88
N GLU A 232 -6.13 16.41 -9.43
CA GLU A 232 -7.32 17.11 -9.96
C GLU A 232 -8.03 16.29 -11.05
N MET A 233 -7.27 15.70 -11.99
CA MET A 233 -7.83 14.88 -13.07
C MET A 233 -8.41 13.56 -12.54
N ALA A 234 -7.74 12.92 -11.58
CA ALA A 234 -8.19 11.67 -10.97
C ALA A 234 -9.50 11.89 -10.18
N LEU A 235 -9.54 12.91 -9.32
CA LEU A 235 -10.72 13.27 -8.54
C LEU A 235 -11.88 13.74 -9.44
N GLY A 236 -11.57 14.47 -10.52
CA GLY A 236 -12.55 14.85 -11.54
C GLY A 236 -13.13 13.64 -12.29
N HIS A 237 -12.34 12.60 -12.53
CA HIS A 237 -12.80 11.36 -13.17
C HIS A 237 -13.77 10.57 -12.27
N ILE A 238 -13.43 10.38 -10.99
CA ILE A 238 -14.28 9.61 -10.06
C ILE A 238 -15.55 10.36 -9.64
N GLY A 239 -15.49 11.70 -9.59
CA GLY A 239 -16.58 12.60 -9.21
C GLY A 239 -16.59 12.97 -7.73
N HIS A 240 -17.03 14.20 -7.42
CA HIS A 240 -16.93 14.81 -6.08
C HIS A 240 -17.89 14.28 -5.00
N ASP A 241 -18.91 13.51 -5.40
CA ASP A 241 -19.92 12.89 -4.52
C ASP A 241 -19.86 11.36 -4.62
N THR A 242 -18.66 10.79 -4.49
CA THR A 242 -18.41 9.34 -4.55
C THR A 242 -17.55 8.92 -3.35
N PRO A 243 -17.94 7.90 -2.56
CA PRO A 243 -17.09 7.32 -1.52
C PRO A 243 -15.78 6.79 -2.11
N ILE A 244 -14.65 7.00 -1.44
CA ILE A 244 -13.32 6.63 -1.94
C ILE A 244 -12.70 5.57 -1.03
N HIS A 245 -12.29 4.46 -1.63
CA HIS A 245 -11.36 3.49 -1.06
C HIS A 245 -9.98 3.77 -1.65
N LEU A 246 -8.99 4.10 -0.82
CA LEU A 246 -7.61 4.32 -1.24
C LEU A 246 -6.81 3.04 -1.01
N SER A 247 -6.44 2.33 -2.07
CA SER A 247 -5.55 1.18 -1.96
C SER A 247 -4.13 1.65 -2.32
N PHE A 248 -3.24 1.67 -1.33
CA PHE A 248 -1.90 2.23 -1.47
C PHE A 248 -0.86 1.11 -1.32
N ASP A 249 -0.23 0.74 -2.42
CA ASP A 249 0.97 -0.08 -2.43
C ASP A 249 2.19 0.76 -2.08
N VAL A 250 2.96 0.36 -1.07
CA VAL A 250 4.17 1.11 -0.70
C VAL A 250 5.19 1.14 -1.85
N ASP A 251 5.16 0.17 -2.77
CA ASP A 251 6.02 0.12 -3.94
C ASP A 251 5.68 1.15 -5.01
N ALA A 252 4.56 1.87 -4.89
CA ALA A 252 4.27 3.07 -5.68
C ALA A 252 5.36 4.14 -5.47
N LEU A 253 5.90 4.22 -4.26
CA LEU A 253 7.00 5.09 -3.91
C LEU A 253 8.30 4.58 -4.56
N ASP A 254 9.18 5.51 -4.93
CA ASP A 254 10.50 5.15 -5.42
C ASP A 254 11.29 4.38 -4.34
N PRO A 255 12.09 3.36 -4.70
CA PRO A 255 12.91 2.60 -3.76
C PRO A 255 13.90 3.44 -2.95
N GLN A 256 14.19 4.70 -3.32
CA GLN A 256 14.94 5.60 -2.45
C GLN A 256 14.19 5.94 -1.14
N TRP A 257 12.86 5.87 -1.14
CA TRP A 257 11.97 6.17 -0.01
C TRP A 257 11.38 4.89 0.60
N ALA A 258 11.02 3.91 -0.24
CA ALA A 258 10.45 2.63 0.16
C ALA A 258 11.25 1.44 -0.40
N PRO A 259 12.51 1.24 0.01
CA PRO A 259 13.36 0.19 -0.54
C PRO A 259 12.93 -1.25 -0.20
N SER A 260 12.10 -1.44 0.82
CA SER A 260 11.83 -2.74 1.44
C SER A 260 10.42 -3.23 1.12
N THR A 261 10.24 -3.65 -0.12
CA THR A 261 8.98 -4.18 -0.68
C THR A 261 9.27 -5.39 -1.58
N GLY A 262 8.25 -6.21 -1.86
CA GLY A 262 8.33 -7.38 -2.72
C GLY A 262 8.79 -7.08 -4.14
N THR A 263 8.36 -5.96 -4.74
CA THR A 263 8.55 -5.65 -6.17
C THR A 263 9.04 -4.21 -6.38
N PRO A 264 10.24 -3.84 -5.88
CA PRO A 264 10.69 -2.46 -5.97
C PRO A 264 11.00 -2.06 -7.42
N VAL A 265 10.31 -1.03 -7.94
CA VAL A 265 10.52 -0.47 -9.28
C VAL A 265 11.04 0.96 -9.20
N ARG A 266 12.18 1.25 -9.83
CA ARG A 266 12.77 2.61 -9.85
C ARG A 266 11.93 3.62 -10.64
N GLY A 267 12.14 4.90 -10.35
CA GLY A 267 11.44 6.01 -10.98
C GLY A 267 10.01 6.17 -10.46
N GLY A 268 9.79 5.87 -9.18
CA GLY A 268 8.49 5.97 -8.53
C GLY A 268 8.20 7.35 -7.93
N LEU A 269 7.10 7.44 -7.19
CA LEU A 269 6.70 8.64 -6.48
C LEU A 269 7.75 9.03 -5.43
N THR A 270 7.99 10.32 -5.26
CA THR A 270 8.65 10.80 -4.05
C THR A 270 7.73 10.65 -2.84
N LEU A 271 8.29 10.58 -1.63
CA LEU A 271 7.48 10.52 -0.40
C LEU A 271 6.49 11.68 -0.31
N ARG A 272 6.91 12.90 -0.70
CA ARG A 272 6.04 14.09 -0.73
C ARG A 272 4.87 13.96 -1.69
N GLU A 273 5.06 13.30 -2.83
CA GLU A 273 3.96 13.07 -3.78
C GLU A 273 2.98 12.01 -3.24
N GLY A 274 3.49 10.96 -2.58
CA GLY A 274 2.67 9.98 -1.87
C GLY A 274 1.83 10.61 -0.76
N ASP A 275 2.45 11.40 0.12
CA ASP A 275 1.76 12.15 1.18
C ASP A 275 0.70 13.09 0.58
N TYR A 276 1.03 13.79 -0.50
CA TYR A 276 0.11 14.72 -1.17
C TYR A 276 -1.11 14.02 -1.78
N ILE A 277 -0.97 12.79 -2.30
CA ILE A 277 -2.12 11.97 -2.74
C ILE A 277 -3.05 11.72 -1.55
N ALA A 278 -2.51 11.26 -0.42
CA ALA A 278 -3.28 10.98 0.79
C ALA A 278 -3.99 12.23 1.33
N GLU A 279 -3.30 13.38 1.35
CA GLU A 279 -3.87 14.69 1.69
C GLU A 279 -5.03 15.07 0.78
N CYS A 280 -4.84 15.03 -0.55
CA CYS A 280 -5.89 15.36 -1.51
C CYS A 280 -7.13 14.47 -1.34
N VAL A 281 -6.94 13.17 -1.10
CA VAL A 281 -8.05 12.23 -0.89
C VAL A 281 -8.77 12.53 0.42
N HIS A 282 -8.05 12.77 1.51
CA HIS A 282 -8.63 13.16 2.80
C HIS A 282 -9.43 14.48 2.69
N GLU A 283 -8.89 15.46 1.97
CA GLU A 283 -9.50 16.78 1.77
C GLU A 283 -10.85 16.74 1.05
N THR A 284 -11.13 15.68 0.29
CA THR A 284 -12.44 15.49 -0.33
C THR A 284 -13.56 15.28 0.70
N GLY A 285 -13.25 14.84 1.92
CA GLY A 285 -14.22 14.32 2.88
C GLY A 285 -14.90 13.02 2.41
N SER A 286 -14.38 12.37 1.36
CA SER A 286 -14.99 11.20 0.73
C SER A 286 -14.28 9.88 1.03
N LEU A 287 -13.14 9.90 1.70
CA LEU A 287 -12.40 8.69 2.12
C LEU A 287 -13.25 7.85 3.10
N VAL A 288 -13.46 6.57 2.77
CA VAL A 288 -14.20 5.61 3.59
C VAL A 288 -13.39 4.38 3.99
N ALA A 289 -12.33 4.06 3.25
CA ALA A 289 -11.40 3.00 3.58
C ALA A 289 -10.02 3.28 2.98
N MET A 290 -8.97 2.78 3.64
CA MET A 290 -7.60 2.83 3.15
C MET A 290 -6.87 1.51 3.43
N ASP A 291 -6.14 1.00 2.44
CA ASP A 291 -5.21 -0.11 2.60
C ASP A 291 -3.77 0.41 2.45
N LEU A 292 -2.87 -0.07 3.31
CA LEU A 292 -1.42 0.03 3.09
C LEU A 292 -0.85 -1.38 3.01
N VAL A 293 -0.22 -1.71 1.88
CA VAL A 293 0.25 -3.07 1.56
C VAL A 293 1.71 -3.10 1.12
N GLU A 294 2.25 -4.32 0.97
CA GLU A 294 3.57 -4.67 0.43
C GLU A 294 4.79 -4.09 1.16
N VAL A 295 4.60 -3.44 2.32
CA VAL A 295 5.70 -3.19 3.26
C VAL A 295 6.29 -4.54 3.64
N ASN A 296 7.59 -4.75 3.47
CA ASN A 296 8.25 -6.01 3.83
C ASN A 296 9.39 -5.75 4.81
N PRO A 297 9.15 -5.89 6.13
CA PRO A 297 10.19 -5.68 7.15
C PRO A 297 11.32 -6.73 7.13
N SER A 298 11.07 -7.90 6.53
CA SER A 298 11.97 -9.07 6.61
C SER A 298 12.99 -9.14 5.48
N LEU A 299 13.03 -8.16 4.58
CA LEU A 299 14.10 -8.05 3.58
C LEU A 299 15.35 -7.49 4.26
N GLU A 300 16.09 -8.37 4.94
CA GLU A 300 17.23 -8.09 5.84
C GLU A 300 18.37 -7.23 5.23
N ALA A 301 18.36 -6.97 3.93
CA ALA A 301 19.41 -6.24 3.22
C ALA A 301 19.10 -4.74 2.92
N VAL A 302 17.86 -4.24 3.10
CA VAL A 302 17.49 -2.93 2.55
C VAL A 302 16.46 -2.17 3.41
N GLY A 303 16.81 -0.96 3.86
CA GLY A 303 15.94 0.14 4.35
C GLY A 303 14.53 -0.15 4.88
N ALA A 304 14.31 -1.24 5.63
CA ALA A 304 13.01 -1.61 6.19
C ALA A 304 12.46 -0.50 7.09
N ALA A 305 13.30 0.10 7.93
CA ALA A 305 12.93 1.23 8.78
C ALA A 305 12.47 2.45 7.96
N ASP A 306 13.07 2.70 6.79
CA ASP A 306 12.68 3.81 5.92
C ASP A 306 11.34 3.52 5.24
N THR A 307 11.11 2.29 4.80
CA THR A 307 9.83 1.87 4.21
C THR A 307 8.69 1.88 5.24
N ILE A 308 8.94 1.43 6.46
CA ILE A 308 7.99 1.51 7.58
C ILE A 308 7.66 2.97 7.89
N ARG A 309 8.68 3.85 7.95
CA ARG A 309 8.49 5.28 8.18
C ARG A 309 7.69 5.93 7.05
N ALA A 310 7.98 5.59 5.79
CA ALA A 310 7.23 6.04 4.63
C ALA A 310 5.76 5.60 4.73
N GLY A 311 5.50 4.32 5.02
CA GLY A 311 4.16 3.79 5.24
C GLY A 311 3.39 4.53 6.35
N CYS A 312 4.03 4.79 7.50
CA CYS A 312 3.42 5.58 8.57
C CYS A 312 3.15 7.04 8.15
N SER A 313 4.00 7.63 7.32
CA SER A 313 3.84 9.01 6.84
C SER A 313 2.55 9.22 6.04
N LEU A 314 2.15 8.22 5.25
CA LEU A 314 0.95 8.29 4.40
C LEU A 314 -0.35 8.50 5.21
N PHE A 315 -0.35 8.17 6.50
CA PHE A 315 -1.48 8.39 7.41
C PHE A 315 -1.42 9.73 8.16
N ASN A 316 -0.33 10.48 8.01
CA ASN A 316 -0.13 11.79 8.63
C ASN A 316 -0.65 12.95 7.80
N ALA A 317 -1.52 12.68 6.83
CA ALA A 317 -2.18 13.64 5.95
C ALA A 317 -3.05 14.66 6.71
N ARG A 318 -2.41 15.54 7.48
CA ARG A 318 -2.93 16.85 7.84
C ARG A 318 -2.36 17.82 6.82
N PRO A 319 -3.19 18.53 6.04
CA PRO A 319 -2.69 19.67 5.32
C PRO A 319 -2.09 20.64 6.34
N MET A 320 -0.77 20.82 6.32
CA MET A 320 -0.09 21.93 7.00
C MET A 320 -0.40 23.22 6.24
N SER A 321 -1.67 23.63 6.21
CA SER A 321 -2.05 24.92 5.65
C SER A 321 -1.71 26.00 6.67
N ILE A 322 -0.52 26.59 6.54
CA ILE A 322 -0.12 27.81 7.25
C ILE A 322 -0.92 29.03 6.72
N SER A 323 -1.58 28.89 5.56
CA SER A 323 -2.50 29.88 5.02
C SER A 323 -3.93 29.67 5.54
N SER A 324 -4.55 30.75 6.02
CA SER A 324 -5.99 30.83 6.26
C SER A 324 -6.79 30.37 5.02
N PRO A 325 -7.95 29.71 5.18
CA PRO A 325 -8.73 29.20 4.05
C PRO A 325 -9.04 30.32 3.06
N LEU A 326 -8.67 30.11 1.80
CA LEU A 326 -9.01 31.03 0.71
C LEU A 326 -10.54 31.12 0.58
N PRO A 327 -11.13 32.32 0.54
CA PRO A 327 -12.57 32.47 0.44
C PRO A 327 -13.10 31.81 -0.84
N SER A 328 -14.23 31.11 -0.71
CA SER A 328 -14.92 30.26 -1.68
C SER A 328 -15.38 30.92 -3.00
N LYS A 329 -14.90 32.11 -3.33
CA LYS A 329 -15.29 32.89 -4.52
C LYS A 329 -14.34 32.79 -5.72
N LEU A 330 -13.31 31.94 -5.66
CA LEU A 330 -12.32 31.81 -6.75
C LEU A 330 -12.44 30.53 -7.58
N MET A 331 -13.39 29.64 -7.30
CA MET A 331 -13.69 28.47 -8.14
C MET A 331 -15.00 28.67 -8.92
N ASP A 332 -15.10 29.78 -9.65
CA ASP A 332 -16.11 29.94 -10.71
C ASP A 332 -15.45 29.69 -12.07
N PRO A 333 -15.73 28.57 -12.76
CA PRO A 333 -15.15 28.27 -14.06
C PRO A 333 -15.62 29.24 -15.17
N ALA A 334 -16.55 30.17 -14.89
CA ALA A 334 -17.02 31.15 -15.87
C ALA A 334 -16.11 32.39 -16.04
N ARG A 335 -15.03 32.55 -15.26
CA ARG A 335 -14.16 33.76 -15.33
C ARG A 335 -12.90 33.62 -16.17
N LEU A 336 -12.60 32.46 -16.74
CA LEU A 336 -11.54 32.30 -17.73
C LEU A 336 -12.11 32.47 -19.14
N ARG A 337 -12.43 33.70 -19.53
CA ARG A 337 -12.54 34.09 -20.94
C ARG A 337 -11.46 35.13 -21.25
N PRO A 338 -10.68 34.97 -22.33
CA PRO A 338 -9.76 36.01 -22.75
C PRO A 338 -10.56 37.24 -23.20
N HIS A 339 -10.20 38.40 -22.67
CA HIS A 339 -10.60 39.69 -23.24
C HIS A 339 -9.95 39.82 -24.62
N HIS A 340 -10.72 39.69 -25.69
CA HIS A 340 -10.35 40.24 -27.00
C HIS A 340 -11.11 41.54 -27.22
N SER A 341 -10.35 42.64 -27.22
CA SER A 341 -10.78 43.97 -27.61
C SER A 341 -11.07 44.00 -29.11
N SER A 342 -12.21 44.57 -29.46
CA SER A 342 -12.60 44.91 -30.83
C SER A 342 -11.74 46.06 -31.37
N ALA A 343 -11.11 45.84 -32.51
CA ALA A 343 -10.70 46.90 -33.44
C ALA A 343 -10.96 46.42 -34.88
N ASN A 344 -11.51 47.34 -35.67
CA ASN A 344 -12.19 47.17 -36.93
C ASN A 344 -11.28 47.68 -38.08
N SER A 345 -11.20 46.96 -39.21
CA SER A 345 -10.90 47.48 -40.57
C SER A 345 -10.78 46.27 -41.53
N GLN A 346 -11.79 46.05 -42.36
CA GLN A 346 -11.84 46.40 -43.79
C GLN A 346 -10.99 45.49 -44.72
N SER A 347 -11.74 44.68 -45.48
CA SER A 347 -11.56 44.19 -46.85
C SER A 347 -10.14 44.02 -47.43
N ASP A 348 -9.85 42.83 -47.94
CA ASP A 348 -9.72 42.64 -49.40
C ASP A 348 -9.79 41.15 -49.78
N ASP A 349 -10.45 40.92 -50.92
CA ASP A 349 -10.67 39.64 -51.61
C ASP A 349 -9.36 38.96 -52.02
N TYR A 350 -9.31 37.62 -51.94
CA TYR A 350 -8.81 36.76 -53.03
C TYR A 350 -9.23 35.31 -52.78
N ALA A 351 -10.07 34.78 -53.65
CA ALA A 351 -10.40 33.37 -53.75
C ALA A 351 -9.43 32.67 -54.73
N SER A 352 -8.91 31.51 -54.35
CA SER A 352 -8.64 30.38 -55.25
C SER A 352 -8.21 29.14 -54.47
N ASP A 353 -9.03 28.09 -54.58
CA ASP A 353 -8.72 26.66 -54.71
C ASP A 353 -7.42 26.10 -54.10
N TYR A 354 -7.52 25.01 -53.32
CA TYR A 354 -6.96 23.71 -53.70
C TYR A 354 -7.46 22.58 -52.78
N GLN A 355 -7.70 21.43 -53.40
CA GLN A 355 -8.36 20.24 -52.89
C GLN A 355 -7.53 19.42 -51.89
N SER A 356 -8.27 18.58 -51.16
CA SER A 356 -7.88 17.45 -50.32
C SER A 356 -6.78 16.55 -50.90
N SER A 357 -5.87 16.11 -50.02
CA SER A 357 -5.25 14.78 -50.12
C SER A 357 -5.08 14.18 -48.73
N ASP A 358 -5.73 13.03 -48.55
CA ASP A 358 -5.41 12.02 -47.53
C ASP A 358 -4.01 11.48 -47.79
N ASP A 359 -3.22 11.28 -46.75
CA ASP A 359 -2.09 10.34 -46.78
C ASP A 359 -2.03 9.57 -45.46
N GLY A 360 -2.38 8.29 -45.56
CA GLY A 360 -2.14 7.27 -44.54
C GLY A 360 -0.71 6.77 -44.61
N TYR A 361 -0.10 6.51 -43.45
CA TYR A 361 1.19 5.84 -43.37
C TYR A 361 1.01 4.38 -42.92
N ASP A 362 1.36 3.50 -43.85
CA ASP A 362 1.50 2.05 -43.77
C ASP A 362 2.80 1.65 -43.06
N TYR A 363 2.74 0.63 -42.20
CA TYR A 363 3.93 -0.04 -41.64
C TYR A 363 4.03 -1.43 -42.26
N SER A 364 4.85 -1.54 -43.31
CA SER A 364 5.27 -2.81 -43.87
C SER A 364 6.68 -3.21 -43.40
N ILE A 365 6.77 -4.52 -43.14
CA ILE A 365 7.87 -5.34 -42.66
C ILE A 365 9.06 -5.30 -43.63
N VAL A 366 10.27 -5.30 -43.08
CA VAL A 366 11.50 -5.70 -43.78
C VAL A 366 12.32 -6.60 -42.88
N ASP A 367 12.41 -7.87 -43.29
CA ASP A 367 13.38 -8.88 -42.85
C ASP A 367 14.72 -8.71 -43.60
N ASP A 368 15.74 -9.37 -43.04
CA ASP A 368 17.10 -9.67 -43.54
C ASP A 368 18.25 -8.72 -43.23
N ALA A 369 19.01 -9.08 -42.18
CA ALA A 369 20.48 -8.96 -42.11
C ALA A 369 21.07 -10.03 -41.15
N PRO A 370 22.30 -10.52 -41.38
CA PRO A 370 22.67 -11.93 -41.14
C PRO A 370 23.23 -12.27 -39.75
N GLU A 371 23.13 -13.57 -39.42
CA GLU A 371 23.64 -14.25 -38.23
C GLU A 371 25.13 -13.97 -37.90
N ALA A 372 25.38 -13.55 -36.66
CA ALA A 372 26.70 -13.60 -36.03
C ALA A 372 26.80 -14.79 -35.07
N GLN A 373 27.78 -15.67 -35.31
CA GLN A 373 28.04 -16.88 -34.52
C GLN A 373 28.48 -16.57 -33.08
N PRO A 374 28.11 -17.40 -32.08
CA PRO A 374 28.48 -17.17 -30.69
C PRO A 374 29.92 -17.62 -30.39
N THR A 375 30.76 -16.67 -29.96
CA THR A 375 32.09 -16.96 -29.40
C THR A 375 31.99 -17.53 -28.00
N LYS A 376 32.66 -18.67 -27.77
CA LYS A 376 32.74 -19.43 -26.51
C LYS A 376 33.15 -18.57 -25.31
N ALA A 377 32.23 -18.35 -24.37
CA ALA A 377 32.55 -17.86 -23.03
C ALA A 377 33.15 -18.99 -22.17
N LYS A 378 34.33 -18.76 -21.62
CA LYS A 378 35.03 -19.67 -20.69
C LYS A 378 34.25 -19.77 -19.37
N LYS A 379 33.96 -21.00 -18.93
CA LYS A 379 33.47 -21.32 -17.59
C LYS A 379 34.49 -20.86 -16.53
N PHE A 380 34.11 -19.90 -15.69
CA PHE A 380 34.75 -19.67 -14.40
C PHE A 380 34.08 -20.56 -13.35
N LYS A 381 34.86 -21.42 -12.69
CA LYS A 381 34.45 -22.11 -11.45
C LYS A 381 34.81 -21.19 -10.28
N PRO A 382 33.91 -20.95 -9.30
CA PRO A 382 34.35 -20.43 -8.01
C PRO A 382 35.06 -21.56 -7.24
N ALA A 383 36.20 -21.23 -6.63
CA ALA A 383 36.87 -22.10 -5.68
C ALA A 383 36.02 -22.21 -4.40
N ILE A 384 35.84 -23.43 -3.90
CA ILE A 384 35.23 -23.71 -2.60
C ILE A 384 36.31 -23.44 -1.54
N THR A 385 36.16 -22.36 -0.78
CA THR A 385 36.90 -22.17 0.48
C THR A 385 36.14 -22.84 1.61
N SER A 386 36.84 -23.67 2.38
CA SER A 386 36.28 -24.43 3.50
C SER A 386 35.91 -23.54 4.69
N GLN A 387 34.90 -23.98 5.43
CA GLN A 387 34.29 -23.33 6.60
C GLN A 387 35.29 -22.94 7.71
N ALA A 388 36.50 -23.50 7.73
CA ALA A 388 37.55 -23.20 8.70
C ALA A 388 38.31 -21.87 8.46
N SER A 389 38.15 -21.23 7.29
CA SER A 389 38.86 -19.97 6.97
C SER A 389 38.08 -18.71 7.37
N ILE A 390 36.79 -18.84 7.68
CA ILE A 390 35.90 -17.73 8.03
C ILE A 390 35.96 -17.44 9.54
N GLU A 391 36.14 -18.47 10.37
CA GLU A 391 36.18 -18.33 11.84
C GLU A 391 37.43 -17.60 12.37
N ALA A 392 38.53 -17.60 11.61
CA ALA A 392 39.77 -16.91 12.02
C ALA A 392 39.77 -15.39 11.70
N SER A 393 38.87 -14.91 10.83
CA SER A 393 38.74 -13.47 10.50
C SER A 393 37.71 -12.76 11.38
N ALA A 394 36.76 -13.50 11.96
CA ALA A 394 35.74 -12.95 12.86
C ALA A 394 36.28 -12.62 14.26
N SER A 395 37.25 -13.39 14.77
CA SER A 395 37.82 -13.15 16.10
C SER A 395 38.74 -11.93 16.17
N LYS A 396 39.27 -11.47 15.03
CA LYS A 396 40.19 -10.32 14.96
C LYS A 396 39.49 -8.97 14.73
N GLY A 397 38.22 -8.98 14.32
CA GLY A 397 37.43 -7.76 14.09
C GLY A 397 36.61 -7.29 15.30
N LEU A 398 36.47 -8.13 16.33
CA LEU A 398 35.71 -7.80 17.55
C LEU A 398 36.54 -7.08 18.61
N GLU A 399 37.87 -7.17 18.59
CA GLU A 399 38.74 -6.42 19.52
C GLU A 399 38.97 -4.95 19.08
N ASP A 400 38.88 -4.66 17.78
CA ASP A 400 39.08 -3.30 17.24
C ASP A 400 37.82 -2.41 17.30
N ALA A 401 36.64 -2.99 17.52
CA ALA A 401 35.37 -2.25 17.61
C ALA A 401 35.09 -1.68 19.01
N ASP A 402 35.60 -2.31 20.06
CA ASP A 402 35.44 -1.84 21.45
C ASP A 402 36.31 -0.62 21.78
N HIS A 403 37.40 -0.41 21.03
CA HIS A 403 38.28 0.75 21.21
C HIS A 403 37.81 2.03 20.49
N ALA A 404 36.88 1.92 19.53
CA ALA A 404 36.37 3.07 18.77
C ALA A 404 35.14 3.76 19.40
N PHE A 405 34.54 3.15 20.43
CA PHE A 405 33.31 3.66 21.06
C PHE A 405 33.55 4.62 22.24
N THR A 406 34.79 4.88 22.65
CA THR A 406 35.11 5.73 23.82
C THR A 406 35.79 7.07 23.47
N GLU A 407 36.01 7.38 22.19
CA GLU A 407 36.77 8.58 21.78
C GLU A 407 36.09 9.49 20.75
N ILE A 408 34.75 9.61 20.72
CA ILE A 408 34.09 10.68 19.94
C ILE A 408 32.93 11.33 20.73
N MET A 409 33.20 12.55 21.22
CA MET A 409 32.35 13.61 21.81
C MET A 409 32.20 13.70 23.33
N PRO A 410 32.72 14.82 23.89
CA PRO A 410 31.87 15.75 24.62
C PRO A 410 32.10 17.19 24.15
N HIS A 411 31.26 17.73 23.27
CA HIS A 411 31.02 19.19 23.19
C HIS A 411 29.68 19.46 22.48
N ILE A 412 28.99 20.50 22.95
CA ILE A 412 27.68 21.02 22.53
C ILE A 412 26.50 20.44 23.33
N TRP A 413 26.46 20.77 24.62
CA TRP A 413 25.21 21.19 25.30
C TRP A 413 25.52 21.93 26.62
N GLN A 414 25.89 23.22 26.50
CA GLN A 414 25.77 24.18 27.58
C GLN A 414 25.36 25.54 26.98
N ARG A 415 24.06 25.84 27.04
CA ARG A 415 23.47 27.17 27.32
C ARG A 415 21.97 27.09 27.07
N HIS A 416 21.22 26.84 28.13
CA HIS A 416 20.10 27.70 28.57
C HIS A 416 19.58 27.14 29.89
N ALA A 417 19.98 27.80 30.97
CA ALA A 417 19.43 27.60 32.30
C ALA A 417 18.05 28.25 32.37
N GLY A 418 17.06 27.50 32.85
CA GLY A 418 15.72 27.98 33.18
C GLY A 418 15.03 26.89 34.00
N GLY A 419 15.34 26.85 35.30
CA GLY A 419 15.08 25.70 36.16
C GLY A 419 13.61 25.44 36.51
N ARG A 420 13.32 24.17 36.78
CA ARG A 420 12.68 23.70 38.02
C ARG A 420 12.95 22.19 38.17
N ARG A 421 13.68 21.82 39.23
CA ARG A 421 14.02 20.44 39.62
C ARG A 421 12.78 19.72 40.18
N ALA A 422 12.54 18.49 39.73
CA ALA A 422 11.85 17.46 40.50
C ALA A 422 12.76 16.21 40.54
N LYS A 423 12.97 15.66 41.75
CA LYS A 423 13.84 14.49 42.01
C LYS A 423 13.11 13.19 41.64
N ILE A 424 13.84 12.22 41.08
CA ILE A 424 13.46 10.79 41.00
C ILE A 424 14.54 10.01 41.78
N PRO A 425 14.17 9.02 42.63
CA PRO A 425 15.12 8.23 43.42
C PRO A 425 15.70 7.04 42.63
N GLU A 426 16.99 6.75 42.90
CA GLU A 426 17.74 5.57 42.46
C GLU A 426 17.25 4.28 43.15
N VAL A 427 17.34 3.16 42.44
CA VAL A 427 17.19 1.81 42.99
C VAL A 427 18.43 1.00 42.62
N ASP A 428 19.18 0.60 43.66
CA ASP A 428 20.33 -0.30 43.61
C ASP A 428 19.91 -1.74 43.25
N LEU A 429 20.73 -2.41 42.45
CA LEU A 429 20.67 -3.86 42.23
C LEU A 429 21.97 -4.49 42.74
N ASP A 430 21.89 -5.09 43.92
CA ASP A 430 22.93 -5.97 44.46
C ASP A 430 22.76 -7.41 43.92
N LEU A 431 23.85 -7.89 43.34
CA LEU A 431 24.13 -9.28 43.00
C LEU A 431 24.54 -10.04 44.27
N GLU A 432 23.97 -11.23 44.52
CA GLU A 432 24.77 -12.28 45.16
C GLU A 432 24.28 -13.71 44.89
N LYS A 433 25.29 -14.58 44.89
CA LYS A 433 25.33 -16.01 44.52
C LYS A 433 24.79 -16.89 45.66
N GLY A 434 24.39 -18.13 45.37
CA GLY A 434 24.38 -19.16 46.42
C GLY A 434 23.66 -20.46 46.12
N VAL A 435 24.44 -21.52 45.96
CA VAL A 435 24.11 -22.94 45.75
C VAL A 435 23.47 -23.59 47.00
N SER A 436 22.55 -24.55 46.82
CA SER A 436 22.64 -25.95 47.35
C SER A 436 21.29 -26.58 47.74
N GLY A 437 21.10 -27.83 47.26
CA GLY A 437 20.74 -28.96 48.12
C GLY A 437 19.26 -29.33 48.29
N GLY A 438 18.96 -30.61 48.05
CA GLY A 438 17.93 -31.31 48.83
C GLY A 438 16.90 -32.10 48.03
N ALA A 439 17.21 -33.37 47.76
CA ALA A 439 16.23 -34.39 47.40
C ALA A 439 15.33 -34.74 48.59
N ALA A 440 14.10 -35.19 48.32
CA ALA A 440 13.57 -36.51 48.73
C ALA A 440 12.04 -36.53 48.97
N THR A 441 11.41 -37.44 48.22
CA THR A 441 10.44 -38.47 48.65
C THR A 441 9.00 -38.15 49.07
N ASP A 442 8.15 -39.08 48.60
CA ASP A 442 6.93 -39.62 49.20
C ASP A 442 5.64 -38.82 49.14
N GLU A 443 4.46 -39.43 49.07
CA GLU A 443 3.99 -40.67 48.48
C GLU A 443 2.45 -40.54 48.59
N LYS A 444 1.73 -40.98 47.56
CA LYS A 444 0.39 -41.58 47.61
C LYS A 444 -0.84 -40.81 48.18
N ASN A 445 -1.91 -41.06 47.40
CA ASN A 445 -3.26 -41.45 47.82
C ASN A 445 -4.29 -40.37 48.17
N HIS A 446 -5.28 -40.16 47.30
CA HIS A 446 -6.57 -40.87 47.23
C HIS A 446 -7.48 -40.16 46.19
N ARG A 447 -7.87 -40.83 45.09
CA ARG A 447 -9.16 -41.52 44.87
C ARG A 447 -10.42 -40.65 45.00
N ARG A 448 -11.09 -40.49 43.83
CA ARG A 448 -12.55 -40.65 43.55
C ARG A 448 -13.46 -39.55 44.18
N ARG A 449 -14.50 -39.00 43.55
CA ARG A 449 -15.32 -39.28 42.35
C ARG A 449 -16.32 -38.08 42.18
N PRO A 450 -17.35 -38.07 41.30
CA PRO A 450 -17.55 -36.99 40.31
C PRO A 450 -18.93 -36.29 40.39
N GLN A 451 -19.25 -35.55 39.31
CA GLN A 451 -20.57 -35.05 38.83
C GLN A 451 -21.10 -33.76 39.46
N ARG A 452 -21.19 -32.70 38.66
CA ARG A 452 -22.27 -32.43 37.69
C ARG A 452 -21.81 -31.50 36.59
#